data_AF-A0A2N2AA42-F1
#
_entry.id   AF-A0A2N2AA42-F1
#
_cell.length_a   1.000
_cell.length_b   1.000
_cell.length_c   1.000
_cell.angle_alpha   90.00
_cell.angle_beta   90.00
_cell.angle_gamma   90.00
#
_symmetry.space_group_name_H-M   'P 1'
#
loop_
_entity.id
_entity.type
_entity.pdbx_description
1 polymer ?
#
loop_
_entity_poly.entity_id
_entity_poly.type
_entity_poly.pdbx_seq_one_letter_code
_entity_poly.pdbx_strand_id
1 'polypeptide(L)'
;MKLTYSLLAAFILCATQPALAATPLWWSETMPHPDPGGATRHSHGGPVEIRRGVYYKNLWLRSGDGPANSSHVTSFDGAMPTLVSVTGEVQEIQGGNLHGTYGVNFAMPDEGFYNLYLVAESVSDGTRQVDAAKSEVLKHSCREGHDHVKGLMAPRHLDTIPLELVRERMDAESFHTTLGFGDTVTFQVLHFGRPVAGAEVTLHTARGWRNTVRTDDTGHASFMMIRDYYPPWHEFERRYRQDYLVTAAYSVDGNGESAGVPYQSTRYLASLNGSYYPSPRDYRSYAYGLLLGVFALTVTAVSVYFYRRRRQRRFHEVRFDEKN
;
A
#
# COMPACT_ATOMS: atom_id res chain seq x y z
N MET A 1 16.00 -13.94 -75.73
CA MET A 1 15.32 -14.77 -74.71
C MET A 1 15.67 -14.20 -73.35
N LYS A 2 14.65 -14.03 -72.48
CA LYS A 2 14.65 -13.17 -71.29
C LYS A 2 15.38 -13.78 -70.08
N LEU A 3 15.94 -12.88 -69.27
CA LEU A 3 16.48 -13.05 -67.92
C LEU A 3 15.61 -13.91 -67.00
N THR A 4 16.24 -14.54 -66.00
CA THR A 4 15.82 -14.40 -64.58
C THR A 4 16.88 -14.98 -63.63
N TYR A 5 17.56 -14.10 -62.89
CA TYR A 5 18.35 -14.44 -61.71
C TYR A 5 17.43 -14.37 -60.49
N SER A 6 17.16 -15.50 -59.83
CA SER A 6 16.48 -15.53 -58.54
C SER A 6 17.51 -15.38 -57.42
N LEU A 7 17.71 -14.15 -56.96
CA LEU A 7 18.42 -13.86 -55.71
C LEU A 7 17.43 -14.07 -54.55
N LEU A 8 17.61 -15.16 -53.79
CA LEU A 8 16.85 -15.43 -52.58
C LEU A 8 17.52 -14.63 -51.43
N ALA A 9 16.97 -13.46 -51.11
CA ALA A 9 17.37 -12.70 -49.93
C ALA A 9 16.78 -13.38 -48.67
N ALA A 10 17.62 -14.10 -47.93
CA ALA A 10 17.26 -14.61 -46.61
C ALA A 10 17.27 -13.46 -45.60
N PHE A 11 16.09 -12.90 -45.31
CA PHE A 11 15.88 -12.00 -44.18
C PHE A 11 15.97 -12.83 -42.89
N ILE A 12 17.13 -12.81 -42.23
CA ILE A 12 17.26 -13.24 -40.84
C ILE A 12 16.61 -12.13 -40.00
N LEU A 13 15.34 -12.33 -39.64
CA LEU A 13 14.74 -11.59 -38.53
C LEU A 13 15.46 -12.04 -37.25
N CYS A 14 16.48 -11.27 -36.84
CA CYS A 14 16.89 -11.25 -35.44
C CYS A 14 15.72 -10.65 -34.64
N ALA A 15 14.80 -11.51 -34.20
CA ALA A 15 13.88 -11.17 -33.14
C ALA A 15 14.72 -10.98 -31.88
N THR A 16 15.13 -9.74 -31.60
CA THR A 16 15.63 -9.35 -30.29
C THR A 16 14.52 -9.66 -29.30
N GLN A 17 14.70 -10.72 -28.50
CA GLN A 17 13.85 -10.94 -27.35
C GLN A 17 13.89 -9.66 -26.49
N PRO A 18 12.76 -9.13 -26.03
CA PRO A 18 12.80 -8.03 -25.07
C PRO A 18 13.64 -8.52 -23.89
N ALA A 19 14.68 -7.76 -23.55
CA ALA A 19 15.42 -7.96 -22.32
C ALA A 19 14.40 -8.13 -21.20
N LEU A 20 14.48 -9.24 -20.47
CA LEU A 20 13.66 -9.45 -19.28
C LEU A 20 13.99 -8.29 -18.33
N ALA A 21 13.15 -7.26 -18.32
CA ALA A 21 13.30 -6.13 -17.42
C ALA A 21 13.36 -6.70 -16.01
N ALA A 22 14.44 -6.41 -15.28
CA ALA A 22 14.59 -6.92 -13.93
C ALA A 22 13.41 -6.41 -13.09
N THR A 23 12.73 -7.35 -12.44
CA THR A 23 11.52 -7.10 -11.67
C THR A 23 11.84 -6.25 -10.45
N PRO A 24 10.94 -5.34 -10.05
CA PRO A 24 11.22 -4.41 -8.96
C PRO A 24 11.43 -5.16 -7.63
N LEU A 25 12.43 -4.73 -6.88
CA LEU A 25 12.60 -5.09 -5.48
C LEU A 25 11.71 -4.23 -4.60
N TRP A 26 11.12 -4.80 -3.55
CA TRP A 26 10.29 -4.06 -2.61
C TRP A 26 10.21 -4.74 -1.24
N TRP A 27 9.94 -3.95 -0.20
CA TRP A 27 9.84 -4.42 1.17
C TRP A 27 8.41 -4.83 1.53
N SER A 28 8.25 -5.96 2.20
CA SER A 28 6.94 -6.47 2.62
C SER A 28 6.89 -6.70 4.12
N GLU A 29 5.73 -6.44 4.71
CA GLU A 29 5.42 -6.85 6.09
C GLU A 29 4.84 -8.26 6.18
N THR A 30 4.56 -8.89 5.04
CA THR A 30 4.01 -10.24 4.99
C THR A 30 5.12 -11.24 5.22
N MET A 31 4.97 -12.07 6.25
CA MET A 31 5.90 -13.17 6.53
C MET A 31 5.91 -14.20 5.40
N PRO A 32 7.06 -14.81 5.08
CA PRO A 32 7.15 -15.86 4.05
C PRO A 32 6.40 -17.14 4.44
N HIS A 33 6.24 -17.38 5.74
CA HIS A 33 5.54 -18.53 6.30
C HIS A 33 4.60 -18.07 7.42
N PRO A 34 3.49 -18.80 7.68
CA PRO A 34 2.62 -18.50 8.81
C PRO A 34 3.41 -18.51 10.12
N ASP A 35 3.21 -17.49 10.97
CA ASP A 35 3.89 -17.37 12.28
C ASP A 35 3.61 -18.64 13.13
N PRO A 36 4.61 -19.53 13.33
CA PRO A 36 4.38 -20.78 14.04
C PRO A 36 4.28 -20.59 15.56
N GLY A 37 4.61 -19.40 16.09
CA GLY A 37 4.70 -19.14 17.53
C GLY A 37 3.73 -18.07 18.06
N GLY A 38 3.00 -17.35 17.20
CA GLY A 38 2.09 -16.28 17.60
C GLY A 38 2.79 -15.13 18.36
N ALA A 39 4.11 -14.97 18.14
CA ALA A 39 4.91 -13.95 18.81
C ALA A 39 4.65 -12.55 18.24
N THR A 40 4.10 -12.48 17.02
CA THR A 40 3.71 -11.22 16.39
C THR A 40 2.46 -10.63 17.03
N ARG A 41 2.54 -9.35 17.37
CA ARG A 41 1.40 -8.55 17.82
C ARG A 41 1.02 -7.56 16.72
N HIS A 42 -0.26 -7.28 16.59
CA HIS A 42 -0.72 -6.21 15.70
C HIS A 42 -0.59 -4.84 16.37
N SER A 43 0.02 -3.90 15.66
CA SER A 43 0.04 -2.47 15.97
C SER A 43 -0.60 -1.68 14.83
N HIS A 44 -0.77 -0.36 15.00
CA HIS A 44 -1.31 0.51 13.95
C HIS A 44 -0.49 0.46 12.66
N GLY A 45 0.83 0.30 12.76
CA GLY A 45 1.72 0.10 11.62
C GLY A 45 1.93 -1.35 11.23
N GLY A 46 1.01 -2.27 11.56
CA GLY A 46 1.09 -3.69 11.19
C GLY A 46 1.78 -4.59 12.24
N PRO A 47 2.18 -5.81 11.85
CA PRO A 47 2.80 -6.77 12.75
C PRO A 47 4.13 -6.25 13.32
N VAL A 48 4.32 -6.43 14.62
CA VAL A 48 5.54 -6.07 15.36
C VAL A 48 5.84 -7.11 16.43
N GLU A 49 7.11 -7.20 16.80
CA GLU A 49 7.55 -7.85 18.02
C GLU A 49 7.78 -6.81 19.12
N ILE A 50 7.47 -7.13 20.37
CA ILE A 50 7.72 -6.22 21.50
C ILE A 50 8.73 -6.85 22.44
N ARG A 51 9.91 -6.25 22.56
CA ARG A 51 11.00 -6.71 23.43
C ARG A 51 11.29 -5.63 24.46
N ARG A 52 11.03 -5.91 25.74
CA ARG A 52 11.23 -4.98 26.86
C ARG A 52 10.60 -3.59 26.63
N GLY A 53 9.41 -3.55 26.01
CA GLY A 53 8.68 -2.32 25.72
C GLY A 53 9.06 -1.63 24.40
N VAL A 54 10.14 -2.04 23.74
CA VAL A 54 10.55 -1.52 22.43
C VAL A 54 9.93 -2.34 21.31
N TYR A 55 9.43 -1.66 20.28
CA TYR A 55 8.83 -2.29 19.11
C TYR A 55 9.96 -2.68 18.15
N TYR A 56 9.86 -3.87 17.58
CA TYR A 56 10.76 -4.35 16.54
C TYR A 56 9.93 -4.67 15.30
N LYS A 57 10.36 -4.13 14.15
CA LYS A 57 9.72 -4.39 12.87
C LYS A 57 10.52 -5.42 12.10
N ASN A 58 9.81 -6.39 11.53
CA ASN A 58 10.32 -7.29 10.53
C ASN A 58 9.83 -6.82 9.15
N LEU A 59 10.75 -6.72 8.19
CA LEU A 59 10.43 -6.53 6.78
C LEU A 59 11.20 -7.55 5.95
N TRP A 60 10.55 -8.11 4.94
CA TRP A 60 11.13 -9.09 4.02
C TRP A 60 11.24 -8.51 2.62
N LEU A 61 12.37 -8.77 1.97
CA LEU A 61 12.57 -8.33 0.59
C LEU A 61 11.81 -9.26 -0.36
N ARG A 62 11.10 -8.67 -1.31
CA ARG A 62 10.39 -9.38 -2.37
C ARG A 62 10.84 -8.85 -3.72
N SER A 63 10.71 -9.70 -4.74
CA SER A 63 10.94 -9.34 -6.14
C SER A 63 9.69 -9.72 -6.96
N GLY A 64 9.24 -8.80 -7.81
CA GLY A 64 8.09 -8.99 -8.68
C GLY A 64 7.16 -7.77 -8.71
N ASP A 65 6.34 -7.71 -9.76
CA ASP A 65 5.60 -6.50 -10.15
C ASP A 65 4.43 -6.13 -9.21
N GLY A 66 4.14 -6.93 -8.18
CA GLY A 66 3.10 -6.59 -7.22
C GLY A 66 2.91 -7.62 -6.11
N PRO A 67 2.01 -7.35 -5.14
CA PRO A 67 1.82 -8.24 -4.00
C PRO A 67 1.33 -9.64 -4.40
N ALA A 68 0.50 -9.74 -5.45
CA ALA A 68 -0.02 -11.01 -5.96
C ALA A 68 1.02 -11.84 -6.74
N ASN A 69 1.94 -11.16 -7.43
CA ASN A 69 2.87 -11.75 -8.41
C ASN A 69 4.32 -11.48 -8.01
N SER A 70 4.70 -11.89 -6.81
CA SER A 70 6.06 -11.71 -6.30
C SER A 70 6.45 -12.84 -5.37
N SER A 71 7.75 -13.08 -5.28
CA SER A 71 8.35 -14.05 -4.39
C SER A 71 9.25 -13.37 -3.37
N HIS A 72 9.40 -14.00 -2.21
CA HIS A 72 10.42 -13.61 -1.25
C HIS A 72 11.81 -13.88 -1.82
N VAL A 73 12.71 -12.93 -1.63
CA VAL A 73 14.13 -13.08 -1.99
C VAL A 73 14.80 -13.93 -0.91
N THR A 74 15.53 -14.98 -1.28
CA THR A 74 16.16 -15.89 -0.31
C THR A 74 17.51 -15.39 0.21
N SER A 75 18.26 -14.71 -0.64
CA SER A 75 19.58 -14.12 -0.36
C SER A 75 19.76 -12.87 -1.21
N PHE A 76 20.50 -11.90 -0.70
CA PHE A 76 20.78 -10.65 -1.39
C PHE A 76 22.20 -10.18 -1.03
N ASP A 77 23.07 -10.09 -2.03
CA ASP A 77 24.49 -9.76 -1.89
C ASP A 77 24.80 -8.32 -2.32
N GLY A 78 23.81 -7.42 -2.26
CA GLY A 78 23.95 -6.01 -2.61
C GLY A 78 24.27 -5.11 -1.41
N ALA A 79 23.97 -3.81 -1.56
CA ALA A 79 24.23 -2.81 -0.53
C ALA A 79 23.44 -3.08 0.76
N MET A 80 23.96 -2.57 1.88
CA MET A 80 23.23 -2.62 3.16
C MET A 80 21.99 -1.73 3.11
N PRO A 81 20.85 -2.18 3.67
CA PRO A 81 19.69 -1.33 3.84
C PRO A 81 19.99 -0.08 4.68
N THR A 82 19.40 1.05 4.30
CA THR A 82 19.49 2.32 5.04
C THR A 82 18.18 2.59 5.77
N LEU A 83 18.24 2.77 7.08
CA LEU A 83 17.11 3.13 7.93
C LEU A 83 17.19 4.60 8.31
N VAL A 84 16.09 5.32 8.12
CA VAL A 84 15.89 6.70 8.60
C VAL A 84 14.93 6.66 9.78
N SER A 85 15.38 7.16 10.93
CA SER A 85 14.59 7.22 12.14
C SER A 85 13.54 8.35 12.09
N VAL A 86 12.67 8.36 13.10
CA VAL A 86 11.69 9.45 13.32
C VAL A 86 12.37 10.81 13.50
N THR A 87 13.61 10.86 14.02
CA THR A 87 14.34 12.13 14.19
C THR A 87 15.07 12.56 12.92
N GLY A 88 15.11 11.70 11.89
CA GLY A 88 15.88 11.91 10.67
C GLY A 88 17.31 11.39 10.74
N GLU A 89 17.68 10.68 11.81
CA GLU A 89 18.96 9.98 11.89
C GLU A 89 19.01 8.87 10.84
N VAL A 90 20.10 8.84 10.09
CA VAL A 90 20.33 7.87 9.01
C VAL A 90 21.34 6.85 9.50
N GLN A 91 20.99 5.56 9.42
CA GLN A 91 21.88 4.46 9.79
C GLN A 91 21.80 3.33 8.77
N GLU A 92 22.92 2.69 8.48
CA GLU A 92 22.91 1.41 7.78
C GLU A 92 22.55 0.30 8.77
N ILE A 93 21.68 -0.61 8.35
CA ILE A 93 21.27 -1.77 9.16
C ILE A 93 21.62 -3.06 8.45
N GLN A 94 21.88 -4.10 9.23
CA GLN A 94 22.19 -5.41 8.68
C GLN A 94 20.90 -6.12 8.25
N GLY A 95 20.82 -6.44 6.95
CA GLY A 95 19.90 -7.44 6.42
C GLY A 95 20.50 -8.84 6.51
N GLY A 96 19.66 -9.87 6.44
CA GLY A 96 20.12 -11.26 6.49
C GLY A 96 18.98 -12.25 6.40
N ASN A 97 19.27 -13.50 6.77
CA ASN A 97 18.26 -14.54 6.79
C ASN A 97 17.29 -14.33 7.98
N LEU A 98 16.04 -14.02 7.65
CA LEU A 98 14.93 -13.89 8.57
C LEU A 98 13.84 -14.87 8.14
N HIS A 99 13.75 -16.00 8.85
CA HIS A 99 12.83 -17.11 8.54
C HIS A 99 13.01 -17.70 7.13
N GLY A 100 14.26 -17.97 6.73
CA GLY A 100 14.57 -18.64 5.46
C GLY A 100 14.59 -17.71 4.24
N THR A 101 14.33 -16.42 4.42
CA THR A 101 14.33 -15.41 3.35
C THR A 101 15.09 -14.17 3.78
N TYR A 102 15.50 -13.33 2.85
CA TYR A 102 16.20 -12.09 3.13
C TYR A 102 15.23 -11.07 3.76
N GLY A 103 15.60 -10.53 4.91
CA GLY A 103 14.83 -9.53 5.61
C GLY A 103 15.67 -8.73 6.60
N VAL A 104 15.02 -7.77 7.25
CA VAL A 104 15.60 -6.94 8.30
C VAL A 104 14.74 -7.01 9.56
N ASN A 105 15.38 -6.91 10.71
CA ASN A 105 14.74 -6.70 12.01
C ASN A 105 15.37 -5.46 12.65
N PHE A 106 14.58 -4.42 12.89
CA PHE A 106 15.09 -3.18 13.50
C PHE A 106 14.18 -2.66 14.60
N ALA A 107 14.77 -1.95 15.57
CA ALA A 107 14.07 -1.34 16.68
C ALA A 107 13.41 -0.02 16.28
N MET A 108 12.23 0.24 16.83
CA MET A 108 11.45 1.47 16.70
C MET A 108 11.17 2.03 18.10
N PRO A 109 12.15 2.70 18.74
CA PRO A 109 11.97 3.27 20.07
C PRO A 109 10.98 4.45 20.10
N ASP A 110 10.95 5.26 19.05
CA ASP A 110 10.23 6.55 19.01
C ASP A 110 8.97 6.50 18.16
N GLU A 111 7.95 7.28 18.53
CA GLU A 111 6.68 7.36 17.80
C GLU A 111 6.79 8.11 16.49
N GLY A 112 6.29 7.52 15.39
CA GLY A 112 6.28 8.17 14.09
C GLY A 112 6.63 7.21 12.95
N PHE A 113 7.02 7.80 11.81
CA PHE A 113 7.40 7.06 10.62
C PHE A 113 8.91 6.86 10.52
N TYR A 114 9.28 5.59 10.33
CA TYR A 114 10.61 5.17 9.92
C TYR A 114 10.59 4.89 8.42
N ASN A 115 11.65 5.27 7.70
CA ASN A 115 11.81 4.90 6.29
C ASN A 115 12.95 3.89 6.15
N LEU A 116 12.67 2.75 5.54
CA LEU A 116 13.69 1.78 5.17
C LEU A 116 13.93 1.86 3.65
N TYR A 117 15.19 1.98 3.27
CA TYR A 117 15.65 2.01 1.88
C TYR A 117 16.57 0.82 1.59
N LEU A 118 16.51 0.33 0.35
CA LEU A 118 17.52 -0.54 -0.24
C LEU A 118 17.78 -0.04 -1.65
N VAL A 119 19.05 0.17 -2.00
CA VAL A 119 19.44 0.51 -3.36
C VAL A 119 20.25 -0.65 -3.94
N ALA A 120 19.80 -1.17 -5.07
CA ALA A 120 20.47 -2.20 -5.84
C ALA A 120 20.81 -1.69 -7.23
N GLU A 121 21.89 -2.20 -7.79
CA GLU A 121 22.34 -1.81 -9.12
C GLU A 121 22.75 -3.04 -9.92
N SER A 122 22.41 -3.01 -11.20
CA SER A 122 22.89 -4.00 -12.17
C SER A 122 23.09 -3.33 -13.53
N VAL A 123 23.92 -3.94 -14.39
CA VAL A 123 24.06 -3.52 -15.78
C VAL A 123 23.73 -4.71 -16.67
N SER A 124 22.80 -4.52 -17.60
CA SER A 124 22.37 -5.54 -18.56
C SER A 124 22.01 -4.87 -19.89
N ASP A 125 22.44 -5.46 -20.99
CA ASP A 125 22.12 -5.00 -22.36
C ASP A 125 22.41 -3.51 -22.60
N GLY A 126 23.53 -3.02 -22.06
CA GLY A 126 23.93 -1.61 -22.17
C GLY A 126 23.04 -0.64 -21.39
N THR A 127 22.12 -1.12 -20.55
CA THR A 127 21.32 -0.32 -19.62
C THR A 127 21.78 -0.59 -18.20
N ARG A 128 22.11 0.48 -17.46
CA ARG A 128 22.28 0.43 -16.01
C ARG A 128 20.91 0.49 -15.35
N GLN A 129 20.54 -0.52 -14.59
CA GLN A 129 19.34 -0.50 -13.77
C GLN A 129 19.70 -0.14 -12.32
N VAL A 130 18.98 0.81 -11.75
CA VAL A 130 19.10 1.23 -10.35
C VAL A 130 17.75 1.08 -9.68
N ASP A 131 17.63 0.13 -8.77
CA ASP A 131 16.40 -0.17 -8.02
C ASP A 131 16.47 0.43 -6.63
N ALA A 132 15.48 1.22 -6.24
CA ALA A 132 15.33 1.81 -4.93
C ALA A 132 14.03 1.32 -4.27
N ALA A 133 14.16 0.37 -3.34
CA ALA A 133 13.03 -0.14 -2.56
C ALA A 133 12.86 0.68 -1.28
N LYS A 134 11.68 1.28 -1.09
CA LYS A 134 11.33 2.05 0.11
C LYS A 134 10.14 1.41 0.85
N SER A 135 10.20 1.38 2.18
CA SER A 135 9.04 1.14 3.05
C SER A 135 8.91 2.28 4.05
N GLU A 136 7.69 2.79 4.22
CA GLU A 136 7.35 3.69 5.34
C GLU A 136 6.66 2.88 6.44
N VAL A 137 7.26 2.82 7.62
CA VAL A 137 6.80 2.01 8.75
C VAL A 137 6.38 2.91 9.89
N LEU A 138 5.13 2.78 10.33
CA LEU A 138 4.60 3.52 11.47
C LEU A 138 4.84 2.78 12.79
N LYS A 139 5.42 3.44 13.78
CA LYS A 139 5.26 3.08 15.20
C LYS A 139 4.25 4.05 15.83
N HIS A 140 3.16 3.52 16.36
CA HIS A 140 2.19 4.27 17.15
C HIS A 140 1.65 3.42 18.32
N SER A 141 1.54 4.03 19.48
CA SER A 141 0.95 3.44 20.68
C SER A 141 -0.02 4.45 21.30
N CYS A 142 -1.30 4.10 21.47
CA CYS A 142 -2.28 5.01 22.08
C CYS A 142 -1.92 5.42 23.53
N ARG A 143 -0.93 4.78 24.16
CA ARG A 143 -0.40 5.15 25.48
C ARG A 143 0.52 6.37 25.45
N GLU A 144 1.06 6.71 24.29
CA GLU A 144 2.04 7.79 24.09
C GLU A 144 1.37 9.17 23.88
N GLY A 145 0.02 9.20 23.77
CA GLY A 145 -0.77 10.43 23.63
C GLY A 145 -1.00 10.83 22.17
N HIS A 146 -1.70 11.96 21.96
CA HIS A 146 -2.09 12.43 20.61
C HIS A 146 -1.76 13.91 20.35
N ASP A 147 -1.12 14.59 21.29
CA ASP A 147 -1.00 16.05 21.27
C ASP A 147 0.07 16.57 20.29
N HIS A 148 0.93 15.69 19.77
CA HIS A 148 2.11 16.07 18.96
C HIS A 148 2.17 15.38 17.57
N VAL A 149 1.08 14.73 17.14
CA VAL A 149 1.06 13.84 15.97
C VAL A 149 1.47 14.55 14.68
N LYS A 150 1.03 15.82 14.46
CA LYS A 150 1.20 16.49 13.17
C LYS A 150 2.65 16.65 12.73
N GLY A 151 3.57 16.93 13.67
CA GLY A 151 5.00 17.05 13.37
C GLY A 151 5.67 15.70 13.05
N LEU A 152 5.09 14.61 13.52
CA LEU A 152 5.59 13.24 13.33
C LEU A 152 5.02 12.56 12.07
N MET A 153 4.00 13.16 11.45
CA MET A 153 3.36 12.67 10.22
C MET A 153 4.09 13.07 8.94
N ALA A 154 4.94 14.10 9.00
CA ALA A 154 5.57 14.69 7.82
C ALA A 154 6.31 13.62 6.98
N PRO A 155 6.09 13.57 5.65
CA PRO A 155 6.87 12.68 4.79
C PRO A 155 8.36 12.99 4.91
N ARG A 156 9.17 11.94 4.92
CA ARG A 156 10.63 12.04 4.88
C ARG A 156 11.14 11.52 3.54
N HIS A 157 12.17 12.17 3.02
CA HIS A 157 12.89 11.79 1.82
C HIS A 157 14.40 11.96 2.03
N LEU A 158 15.18 11.35 1.15
CA LEU A 158 16.64 11.45 1.17
C LEU A 158 17.15 11.78 -0.24
N ASP A 159 17.82 12.93 -0.38
CA ASP A 159 18.36 13.39 -1.66
C ASP A 159 19.46 12.47 -2.23
N THR A 160 20.01 11.60 -1.39
CA THR A 160 20.99 10.57 -1.79
C THR A 160 20.36 9.37 -2.48
N ILE A 161 19.03 9.20 -2.41
CA ILE A 161 18.32 8.10 -3.06
C ILE A 161 18.13 8.45 -4.55
N PRO A 162 18.60 7.59 -5.47
CA PRO A 162 18.58 7.93 -6.90
C PRO A 162 17.20 8.22 -7.47
N LEU A 163 16.21 7.41 -7.10
CA LEU A 163 14.80 7.64 -7.41
C LEU A 163 13.96 7.26 -6.19
N GLU A 164 13.07 8.15 -5.76
CA GLU A 164 12.26 7.96 -4.56
C GLU A 164 10.78 8.23 -4.84
N LEU A 165 9.92 7.39 -4.26
CA LEU A 165 8.49 7.63 -4.13
C LEU A 165 8.19 8.19 -2.74
N VAL A 166 7.53 9.35 -2.68
CA VAL A 166 7.08 9.98 -1.44
C VAL A 166 5.57 10.07 -1.47
N ARG A 167 4.88 9.43 -0.51
CA ARG A 167 3.43 9.55 -0.40
C ARG A 167 3.06 10.85 0.30
N GLU A 168 2.25 11.66 -0.37
CA GLU A 168 1.67 12.86 0.22
C GLU A 168 0.68 12.47 1.34
N ARG A 169 0.74 13.19 2.47
CA ARG A 169 -0.19 12.99 3.58
C ARG A 169 -1.48 13.76 3.31
N MET A 170 -2.61 13.21 3.72
CA MET A 170 -3.88 13.94 3.68
C MET A 170 -3.90 15.03 4.77
N ASP A 171 -4.64 16.13 4.54
CA ASP A 171 -4.70 17.27 5.48
C ASP A 171 -5.10 16.87 6.92
N ALA A 172 -6.02 15.90 7.04
CA ALA A 172 -6.53 15.39 8.31
C ALA A 172 -5.92 14.03 8.68
N GLU A 173 -4.78 13.67 8.10
CA GLU A 173 -4.13 12.39 8.39
C GLU A 173 -3.54 12.36 9.82
N SER A 174 -3.67 11.21 10.46
CA SER A 174 -3.12 10.90 11.77
C SER A 174 -2.61 9.46 11.79
N PHE A 175 -1.99 9.04 12.90
CA PHE A 175 -1.57 7.64 13.10
C PHE A 175 -2.72 6.62 13.08
N HIS A 176 -3.98 7.06 13.16
CA HIS A 176 -5.16 6.21 13.08
C HIS A 176 -5.80 6.20 11.69
N THR A 177 -5.31 7.05 10.78
CA THR A 177 -5.87 7.13 9.44
C THR A 177 -5.51 5.87 8.67
N THR A 178 -6.54 5.28 8.06
CA THR A 178 -6.41 4.13 7.17
C THR A 178 -6.89 4.57 5.80
N LEU A 179 -6.11 4.26 4.76
CA LEU A 179 -6.57 4.49 3.39
C LEU A 179 -7.74 3.55 3.11
N GLY A 180 -8.86 4.10 2.64
CA GLY A 180 -10.08 3.39 2.31
C GLY A 180 -10.30 3.27 0.80
N PHE A 181 -11.23 2.41 0.38
CA PHE A 181 -11.73 2.44 -1.00
C PHE A 181 -12.35 3.79 -1.32
N GLY A 182 -12.01 4.32 -2.50
CA GLY A 182 -12.44 5.62 -2.99
C GLY A 182 -11.57 6.79 -2.52
N ASP A 183 -10.59 6.57 -1.64
CA ASP A 183 -9.63 7.62 -1.28
C ASP A 183 -8.64 7.84 -2.42
N THR A 184 -8.27 9.08 -2.66
CA THR A 184 -7.18 9.43 -3.59
C THR A 184 -5.87 9.46 -2.84
N VAL A 185 -4.89 8.70 -3.32
CA VAL A 185 -3.51 8.74 -2.85
C VAL A 185 -2.64 9.39 -3.91
N THR A 186 -1.78 10.31 -3.48
CA THR A 186 -0.83 11.02 -4.34
C THR A 186 0.60 10.66 -3.93
N PHE A 187 1.44 10.42 -4.94
CA PHE A 187 2.86 10.18 -4.79
C PHE A 187 3.64 11.23 -5.55
N GLN A 188 4.65 11.81 -4.93
CA GLN A 188 5.66 12.60 -5.61
C GLN A 188 6.85 11.70 -5.94
N VAL A 189 7.30 11.73 -7.19
CA VAL A 189 8.52 11.04 -7.64
C VAL A 189 9.66 12.04 -7.62
N LEU A 190 10.73 11.69 -6.90
CA LEU A 190 11.93 12.50 -6.77
C LEU A 190 13.11 11.77 -7.41
N HIS A 191 13.88 12.44 -8.26
CA HIS A 191 15.16 11.98 -8.77
C HIS A 191 16.27 12.78 -8.08
N PHE A 192 17.05 12.14 -7.20
CA PHE A 192 18.01 12.78 -6.29
C PHE A 192 17.43 14.00 -5.55
N GLY A 193 16.30 13.80 -4.87
CA GLY A 193 15.62 14.84 -4.08
C GLY A 193 14.80 15.85 -4.90
N ARG A 194 14.86 15.82 -6.24
CA ARG A 194 14.17 16.79 -7.10
C ARG A 194 12.96 16.18 -7.78
N PRO A 195 11.79 16.85 -7.81
CA PRO A 195 10.63 16.34 -8.51
C PRO A 195 10.90 16.10 -9.99
N VAL A 196 10.40 14.98 -10.53
CA VAL A 196 10.61 14.59 -11.92
C VAL A 196 9.29 14.39 -12.67
N ALA A 197 9.13 15.11 -13.78
CA ALA A 197 7.98 15.02 -14.66
C ALA A 197 8.12 13.86 -15.66
N GLY A 198 6.98 13.29 -16.08
CA GLY A 198 6.93 12.25 -17.10
C GLY A 198 7.43 10.86 -16.67
N ALA A 199 7.77 10.65 -15.39
CA ALA A 199 8.08 9.33 -14.86
C ALA A 199 6.83 8.45 -14.89
N GLU A 200 6.98 7.18 -15.28
CA GLU A 200 5.87 6.23 -15.32
C GLU A 200 5.63 5.66 -13.93
N VAL A 201 4.43 5.84 -13.37
CA VAL A 201 4.07 5.36 -12.03
C VAL A 201 2.95 4.34 -12.15
N THR A 202 3.16 3.15 -11.60
CA THR A 202 2.17 2.07 -11.63
C THR A 202 1.77 1.64 -10.23
N LEU A 203 0.46 1.62 -9.95
CA LEU A 203 -0.10 1.07 -8.73
C LEU A 203 -0.64 -0.33 -8.98
N HIS A 204 -0.23 -1.29 -8.16
CA HIS A 204 -0.68 -2.68 -8.14
C HIS A 204 -1.36 -3.03 -6.83
N THR A 205 -2.52 -3.69 -6.88
CA THR A 205 -3.23 -4.17 -5.68
C THR A 205 -2.94 -5.65 -5.41
N ALA A 206 -3.31 -6.11 -4.21
CA ALA A 206 -3.20 -7.51 -3.81
C ALA A 206 -4.01 -8.51 -4.64
N ARG A 207 -5.03 -8.11 -5.41
CA ARG A 207 -5.74 -9.01 -6.34
C ARG A 207 -5.42 -8.75 -7.82
N GLY A 208 -4.34 -8.01 -8.09
CA GLY A 208 -3.78 -7.89 -9.42
C GLY A 208 -4.38 -6.78 -10.28
N TRP A 209 -5.25 -5.92 -9.75
CA TRP A 209 -5.58 -4.68 -10.44
C TRP A 209 -4.32 -3.83 -10.58
N ARG A 210 -4.15 -3.23 -11.75
CA ARG A 210 -3.03 -2.34 -12.07
C ARG A 210 -3.51 -1.12 -12.82
N ASN A 211 -2.90 0.03 -12.53
CA ASN A 211 -3.08 1.23 -13.33
C ASN A 211 -1.76 2.01 -13.39
N THR A 212 -1.46 2.56 -14.56
CA THR A 212 -0.24 3.29 -14.86
C THR A 212 -0.58 4.70 -15.28
N VAL A 213 0.06 5.68 -14.65
CA VAL A 213 -0.05 7.10 -14.98
C VAL A 213 1.36 7.69 -15.14
N ARG A 214 1.47 8.92 -15.63
CA ARG A 214 2.74 9.65 -15.65
C ARG A 214 2.71 10.78 -14.65
N THR A 215 3.86 11.12 -14.09
CA THR A 215 3.98 12.28 -13.22
C THR A 215 3.75 13.57 -14.00
N ASP A 216 3.10 14.54 -13.34
CA ASP A 216 2.92 15.89 -13.86
C ASP A 216 4.20 16.74 -13.76
N ASP A 217 4.11 18.03 -14.14
CA ASP A 217 5.22 18.99 -14.13
C ASP A 217 5.82 19.22 -12.73
N THR A 218 5.09 18.86 -11.67
CA THR A 218 5.51 18.96 -10.27
C THR A 218 5.95 17.61 -9.68
N GLY A 219 6.02 16.58 -10.51
CA GLY A 219 6.44 15.24 -10.14
C GLY A 219 5.37 14.38 -9.47
N HIS A 220 4.10 14.78 -9.51
CA HIS A 220 3.02 14.05 -8.82
C HIS A 220 2.29 13.05 -9.72
N ALA A 221 1.93 11.91 -9.14
CA ALA A 221 1.06 10.89 -9.70
C ALA A 221 -0.01 10.50 -8.67
N SER A 222 -1.27 10.53 -9.06
CA SER A 222 -2.40 10.24 -8.16
C SER A 222 -3.23 9.05 -8.63
N PHE A 223 -3.74 8.29 -7.65
CA PHE A 223 -4.58 7.12 -7.87
C PHE A 223 -5.76 7.15 -6.92
N MET A 224 -6.95 6.84 -7.41
CA MET A 224 -8.07 6.51 -6.54
C MET A 224 -7.99 5.03 -6.16
N MET A 225 -7.98 4.74 -4.86
CA MET A 225 -7.94 3.37 -4.35
C MET A 225 -9.23 2.64 -4.72
N ILE A 226 -9.11 1.63 -5.57
CA ILE A 226 -10.28 0.85 -6.01
C ILE A 226 -10.69 -0.17 -4.96
N ARG A 227 -11.97 -0.55 -4.98
CA ARG A 227 -12.41 -1.74 -4.25
C ARG A 227 -11.96 -2.99 -5.00
N ASP A 228 -11.16 -3.80 -4.35
CA ASP A 228 -10.64 -5.05 -4.89
C ASP A 228 -10.85 -6.24 -3.93
N TYR A 229 -11.86 -6.10 -3.06
CA TYR A 229 -12.29 -7.09 -2.08
C TYR A 229 -13.82 -7.22 -2.16
N TYR A 230 -14.27 -8.37 -2.66
CA TYR A 230 -15.67 -8.68 -2.91
C TYR A 230 -16.03 -10.05 -2.30
N PRO A 231 -15.96 -10.18 -0.96
CA PRO A 231 -16.40 -11.40 -0.31
C PRO A 231 -17.94 -11.53 -0.40
N PRO A 232 -18.48 -12.75 -0.22
CA PRO A 232 -19.86 -12.91 0.20
C PRO A 232 -20.16 -12.03 1.42
N TRP A 233 -21.38 -11.50 1.51
CA TRP A 233 -21.70 -10.49 2.52
C TRP A 233 -21.49 -10.95 3.97
N HIS A 234 -21.79 -12.22 4.27
CA HIS A 234 -21.62 -12.79 5.61
C HIS A 234 -20.16 -13.04 6.01
N GLU A 235 -19.23 -12.92 5.06
CA GLU A 235 -17.78 -13.03 5.24
C GLU A 235 -17.10 -11.65 5.15
N PHE A 236 -17.88 -10.56 5.07
CA PHE A 236 -17.31 -9.23 4.92
C PHE A 236 -16.57 -8.80 6.19
N GLU A 237 -15.26 -8.63 6.05
CA GLU A 237 -14.40 -8.13 7.10
C GLU A 237 -14.12 -6.64 6.89
N ARG A 238 -14.68 -5.79 7.75
CA ARG A 238 -14.43 -4.33 7.71
C ARG A 238 -12.95 -3.97 7.80
N ARG A 239 -12.15 -4.78 8.49
CA ARG A 239 -10.71 -4.55 8.72
C ARG A 239 -9.85 -5.43 7.80
N TYR A 240 -10.41 -5.93 6.71
CA TYR A 240 -9.65 -6.67 5.72
C TYR A 240 -8.54 -5.78 5.17
N ARG A 241 -7.30 -6.13 5.47
CA ARG A 241 -6.12 -5.40 4.99
C ARG A 241 -5.83 -5.85 3.57
N GLN A 242 -5.76 -4.88 2.64
CA GLN A 242 -5.26 -5.11 1.29
C GLN A 242 -3.93 -4.40 1.12
N ASP A 243 -2.90 -5.14 0.70
CA ASP A 243 -1.63 -4.54 0.36
C ASP A 243 -1.66 -3.98 -1.06
N TYR A 244 -0.90 -2.92 -1.29
CA TYR A 244 -0.61 -2.41 -2.62
C TYR A 244 0.90 -2.16 -2.78
N LEU A 245 1.35 -2.14 -4.03
CA LEU A 245 2.69 -1.74 -4.41
C LEU A 245 2.59 -0.61 -5.43
N VAL A 246 3.32 0.48 -5.21
CA VAL A 246 3.54 1.52 -6.21
C VAL A 246 4.95 1.42 -6.71
N THR A 247 5.13 1.45 -8.02
CA THR A 247 6.43 1.49 -8.67
C THR A 247 6.53 2.74 -9.53
N ALA A 248 7.71 3.34 -9.61
CA ALA A 248 8.01 4.42 -10.53
C ALA A 248 9.20 4.02 -11.40
N ALA A 249 9.13 4.32 -12.69
CA ALA A 249 10.19 4.10 -13.66
C ALA A 249 10.55 5.42 -14.34
N TYR A 250 11.84 5.73 -14.35
CA TYR A 250 12.39 6.91 -15.00
C TYR A 250 13.68 6.53 -15.73
N SER A 251 13.83 6.91 -16.99
CA SER A 251 15.00 6.55 -17.79
C SER A 251 15.70 7.81 -18.29
N VAL A 252 17.04 7.76 -18.27
CA VAL A 252 17.90 8.84 -18.74
C VAL A 252 18.93 8.25 -19.69
N ASP A 253 19.07 8.85 -20.86
CA ASP A 253 20.13 8.49 -21.80
C ASP A 253 21.47 9.04 -21.31
N GLY A 254 22.53 8.24 -21.42
CA GLY A 254 23.85 8.65 -20.97
C GLY A 254 24.84 7.50 -20.95
N ASN A 255 26.06 7.78 -21.40
CA ASN A 255 27.13 6.80 -21.36
C ASN A 255 27.82 6.81 -19.98
N GLY A 256 28.15 5.64 -19.47
CA GLY A 256 28.91 5.49 -18.24
C GLY A 256 29.48 4.09 -18.08
N GLU A 257 30.08 3.84 -16.93
CA GLU A 257 30.66 2.55 -16.56
C GLU A 257 30.27 2.24 -15.11
N SER A 258 29.88 0.99 -14.83
CA SER A 258 29.63 0.51 -13.48
C SER A 258 30.29 -0.85 -13.28
N ALA A 259 31.11 -0.98 -12.23
CA ALA A 259 31.88 -2.18 -11.93
C ALA A 259 32.65 -2.76 -13.16
N GLY A 260 33.18 -1.90 -14.02
CA GLY A 260 33.90 -2.33 -15.24
C GLY A 260 33.01 -2.56 -16.47
N VAL A 261 31.69 -2.44 -16.34
CA VAL A 261 30.71 -2.71 -17.41
C VAL A 261 30.17 -1.39 -17.97
N PRO A 262 30.38 -1.10 -19.27
CA PRO A 262 29.86 0.11 -19.88
C PRO A 262 28.35 0.05 -20.12
N TYR A 263 27.68 1.19 -20.07
CA TYR A 263 26.27 1.36 -20.38
C TYR A 263 26.02 2.67 -21.15
N GLN A 264 24.87 2.77 -21.80
CA GLN A 264 24.42 3.88 -22.66
C GLN A 264 23.12 4.53 -22.19
N SER A 265 22.44 3.91 -21.24
CA SER A 265 21.25 4.45 -20.58
C SER A 265 21.23 4.02 -19.11
N THR A 266 20.55 4.81 -18.27
CA THR A 266 20.21 4.40 -16.90
C THR A 266 18.71 4.35 -16.74
N ARG A 267 18.19 3.22 -16.28
CA ARG A 267 16.80 3.01 -15.88
C ARG A 267 16.73 2.99 -14.36
N TYR A 268 16.07 3.99 -13.79
CA TYR A 268 15.77 4.06 -12.37
C TYR A 268 14.40 3.44 -12.10
N LEU A 269 14.32 2.55 -11.12
CA LEU A 269 13.07 2.02 -10.58
C LEU A 269 12.99 2.37 -9.10
N ALA A 270 11.84 2.85 -8.66
CA ALA A 270 11.55 3.06 -7.24
C ALA A 270 10.31 2.24 -6.87
N SER A 271 10.27 1.68 -5.67
CA SER A 271 9.09 0.98 -5.17
C SER A 271 8.71 1.44 -3.77
N LEU A 272 7.41 1.49 -3.50
CA LEU A 272 6.85 1.81 -2.20
C LEU A 272 5.60 0.95 -1.97
N ASN A 273 5.61 0.19 -0.88
CA ASN A 273 4.47 -0.61 -0.46
C ASN A 273 3.55 0.16 0.50
N GLY A 274 2.29 -0.23 0.55
CA GLY A 274 1.36 0.28 1.54
C GLY A 274 0.17 -0.65 1.72
N SER A 275 -0.82 -0.20 2.49
CA SER A 275 -2.05 -0.95 2.69
C SER A 275 -3.27 -0.05 2.75
N TYR A 276 -4.42 -0.62 2.42
CA TYR A 276 -5.71 0.04 2.38
C TYR A 276 -6.82 -0.95 2.77
N TYR A 277 -7.99 -0.40 3.08
CA TYR A 277 -9.07 -1.11 3.78
C TYR A 277 -10.44 -0.81 3.15
N PRO A 278 -11.46 -1.63 3.45
CA PRO A 278 -12.83 -1.31 3.09
C PRO A 278 -13.28 0.06 3.56
N SER A 279 -14.01 0.77 2.70
CA SER A 279 -14.47 2.11 3.01
C SER A 279 -15.51 2.07 4.13
N PRO A 280 -15.50 3.04 5.07
CA PRO A 280 -16.59 3.22 6.01
C PRO A 280 -17.97 3.34 5.35
N ARG A 281 -18.00 3.80 4.10
CA ARG A 281 -19.22 3.95 3.31
C ARG A 281 -19.85 2.60 2.95
N ASP A 282 -19.06 1.54 2.80
CA ASP A 282 -19.53 0.21 2.39
C ASP A 282 -20.46 -0.43 3.42
N TYR A 283 -20.29 -0.12 4.71
CA TYR A 283 -21.08 -0.72 5.80
C TYR A 283 -22.00 0.28 6.54
N ARG A 284 -21.92 1.59 6.27
CA ARG A 284 -22.85 2.58 6.85
C ARG A 284 -24.28 2.43 6.35
N SER A 285 -24.48 1.93 5.13
CA SER A 285 -25.80 1.63 4.55
C SER A 285 -26.63 0.68 5.44
N TYR A 286 -25.98 -0.26 6.13
CA TYR A 286 -26.64 -1.20 7.05
C TYR A 286 -27.16 -0.55 8.31
N ALA A 287 -26.45 0.45 8.84
CA ALA A 287 -26.93 1.20 9.99
C ALA A 287 -28.26 1.90 9.66
N TYR A 288 -28.39 2.45 8.45
CA TYR A 288 -29.63 3.04 7.97
C TYR A 288 -30.74 2.00 7.79
N GLY A 289 -30.44 0.86 7.16
CA GLY A 289 -31.40 -0.24 7.01
C GLY A 289 -31.92 -0.77 8.35
N LEU A 290 -31.01 -0.98 9.32
CA LEU A 290 -31.36 -1.41 10.66
C LEU A 290 -32.21 -0.35 11.39
N LEU A 291 -31.85 0.93 11.28
CA LEU A 291 -32.59 2.03 11.88
C LEU A 291 -34.01 2.11 11.32
N LEU A 292 -34.18 1.96 10.00
CA LEU A 292 -35.49 1.89 9.37
C LEU A 292 -36.31 0.68 9.86
N GLY A 293 -35.67 -0.48 10.02
CA GLY A 293 -36.31 -1.68 10.59
C GLY A 293 -36.78 -1.48 12.03
N VAL A 294 -35.92 -0.95 12.90
CA VAL A 294 -36.26 -0.63 14.30
C VAL A 294 -37.36 0.42 14.38
N PHE A 295 -37.32 1.43 13.51
CA PHE A 295 -38.36 2.45 13.41
C PHE A 295 -39.70 1.82 13.02
N ALA A 296 -39.74 0.99 11.97
CA ALA A 296 -40.95 0.30 11.52
C ALA A 296 -41.53 -0.63 12.60
N LEU A 297 -40.68 -1.38 13.31
CA LEU A 297 -41.09 -2.24 14.43
C LEU A 297 -41.67 -1.41 15.58
N THR A 298 -41.04 -0.29 15.93
CA THR A 298 -41.52 0.61 16.98
C THR A 298 -42.88 1.20 16.63
N VAL A 299 -43.04 1.72 15.41
CA VAL A 299 -44.32 2.27 14.93
C VAL A 299 -45.42 1.21 14.93
N THR A 300 -45.09 -0.01 14.52
CA THR A 300 -46.03 -1.14 14.52
C THR A 300 -46.45 -1.50 15.95
N ALA A 301 -45.50 -1.63 16.87
CA ALA A 301 -45.76 -1.94 18.27
C ALA A 301 -46.65 -0.87 18.94
N VAL A 302 -46.36 0.41 18.71
CA VAL A 302 -47.15 1.54 19.20
C VAL A 302 -48.56 1.53 18.60
N SER A 303 -48.69 1.29 17.30
CA SER A 303 -49.98 1.21 16.62
C SER A 303 -50.85 0.07 17.16
N VAL A 304 -50.26 -1.11 17.34
CA VAL A 304 -50.94 -2.28 17.94
C VAL A 304 -51.34 -1.99 19.39
N TYR A 305 -50.48 -1.35 20.18
CA TYR A 305 -50.78 -0.94 21.55
C TYR A 305 -51.97 0.01 21.61
N PHE A 306 -51.99 1.08 20.80
CA PHE A 306 -53.11 2.02 20.76
C PHE A 306 -54.40 1.37 20.26
N TYR A 307 -54.32 0.51 19.25
CA TYR A 307 -55.46 -0.27 18.77
C TYR A 307 -56.08 -1.14 19.88
N ARG A 308 -55.25 -1.90 20.60
CA ARG A 308 -55.69 -2.72 21.75
C ARG A 308 -56.28 -1.87 22.87
N ARG A 309 -55.62 -0.77 23.23
CA ARG A 309 -56.10 0.15 24.28
C ARG A 309 -57.45 0.77 23.95
N ARG A 310 -57.70 1.13 22.67
CA ARG A 310 -59.01 1.64 22.23
C ARG A 310 -60.11 0.59 22.39
N ARG A 311 -59.84 -0.68 22.09
CA ARG A 311 -60.80 -1.79 22.26
C ARG A 311 -61.05 -2.20 23.72
N GLN A 312 -60.12 -1.89 24.62
CA GLN A 312 -60.29 -2.13 26.06
C GLN A 312 -61.06 -1.00 26.78
N ARG A 313 -61.53 0.03 26.06
CA ARG A 313 -62.46 1.00 26.67
C ARG A 313 -63.71 0.25 27.12
N ARG A 314 -63.95 0.25 28.43
CA ARG A 314 -65.16 -0.30 29.06
C ARG A 314 -66.39 0.25 28.33
N PHE A 315 -67.37 -0.63 28.10
CA PHE A 315 -68.70 -0.27 27.64
C PHE A 315 -69.17 0.98 28.39
N HIS A 316 -69.46 2.05 27.65
CA HIS A 316 -70.16 3.19 28.21
C HIS A 316 -71.60 2.72 28.43
N GLU A 317 -72.05 2.69 29.69
CA GLU A 317 -73.47 2.51 29.98
C GLU A 317 -74.23 3.64 29.30
N VAL A 318 -74.98 3.30 28.25
CA VAL A 318 -75.96 4.21 27.66
C VAL A 318 -77.13 4.22 28.62
N ARG A 319 -77.28 5.28 29.42
CA ARG A 319 -78.52 5.53 30.16
C ARG A 319 -79.56 6.02 29.16
N PHE A 320 -80.55 5.18 28.88
CA PHE A 320 -81.77 5.61 28.20
C PHE A 320 -82.63 6.39 29.20
N ASP A 321 -82.91 7.65 28.90
CA ASP A 321 -83.91 8.45 29.61
C ASP A 321 -85.27 8.14 28.99
N GLU A 322 -85.99 7.17 29.57
CA GLU A 322 -87.36 6.87 29.17
C GLU A 322 -88.30 7.95 29.73
N LYS A 323 -88.46 9.04 28.97
CA LYS A 323 -89.64 9.89 29.06
C LYS A 323 -90.63 9.51 27.98
N ASN A 324 -91.61 8.69 28.36
CA ASN A 324 -92.99 8.71 27.87
C ASN A 324 -93.90 8.11 28.94
#